data_AF-A0A842RZE3-F1
#
_entry.id   AF-A0A842RZE3-F1
#
_cell.length_a   1.000
_cell.length_b   1.000
_cell.length_c   1.000
_cell.angle_alpha   90.00
_cell.angle_beta   90.00
_cell.angle_gamma   90.00
#
_symmetry.space_group_name_H-M   'P 1'
#
loop_
_entity.id
_entity.type
_entity.pdbx_description
1 polymer ?
#
loop_
_entity_poly.entity_id
_entity_poly.type
_entity_poly.pdbx_seq_one_letter_code
_entity_poly.pdbx_strand_id
1 'polypeptide(L)'
;MSILWLSVFLFSVAWLPLIGIYYPTTIHYSTPYWFIFASLSIGILINIFASRKITFERIDKKYYFFFIPICFSIYVLPFPYNLASIVLFLGLAITIFHRWGRIFKSLSTGFIFSGLILAAQTMIIPFFFIIFSRYHRADWLTPVILTLSKAIGLESSIANNELFIRSAEKVYSFITSWDIMALYPLLNIFIGGLIAIALLSGNSMRKTSKQQKGKQILILIMILFFYMIIRYVGMILTFLNITQAKIFWKLDVNVISLIPLIFLFPAFIKFTDIN
;
A
#
# COMPACT_ATOMS: atom_id res chain seq x y z
N MET A 1 4.27 -8.66 -15.23
CA MET A 1 3.12 -8.51 -14.31
C MET A 1 3.52 -8.25 -12.86
N SER A 2 4.67 -8.75 -12.41
CA SER A 2 5.27 -8.35 -11.12
C SER A 2 5.43 -6.84 -10.94
N ILE A 3 5.62 -6.13 -12.06
CA ILE A 3 5.84 -4.68 -12.08
C ILE A 3 4.60 -3.90 -11.59
N LEU A 4 3.36 -4.40 -11.74
CA LEU A 4 2.18 -3.71 -11.22
C LEU A 4 2.11 -3.73 -9.69
N TRP A 5 2.62 -4.79 -9.06
CA TRP A 5 2.73 -4.83 -7.60
C TRP A 5 3.76 -3.83 -7.10
N LEU A 6 4.82 -3.58 -7.88
CA LEU A 6 5.81 -2.55 -7.58
C LEU A 6 5.19 -1.14 -7.61
N SER A 7 4.31 -0.81 -8.56
CA SER A 7 3.64 0.51 -8.53
C SER A 7 2.68 0.65 -7.35
N VAL A 8 1.88 -0.38 -7.05
CA VAL A 8 1.01 -0.40 -5.85
C VAL A 8 1.83 -0.19 -4.58
N PHE A 9 2.97 -0.88 -4.46
CA PHE A 9 3.90 -0.71 -3.36
C PHE A 9 4.43 0.73 -3.27
N LEU A 10 4.93 1.29 -4.37
CA LEU A 10 5.49 2.65 -4.41
C LEU A 10 4.45 3.71 -4.02
N PHE A 11 3.20 3.58 -4.49
CA PHE A 11 2.11 4.47 -4.06
C PHE A 11 1.79 4.31 -2.58
N SER A 12 1.71 3.06 -2.10
CA SER A 12 1.41 2.77 -0.68
C SER A 12 2.46 3.37 0.26
N VAL A 13 3.72 3.31 -0.14
CA VAL A 13 4.85 3.84 0.62
C VAL A 13 4.95 5.36 0.52
N ALA A 14 4.61 5.96 -0.63
CA ALA A 14 4.59 7.42 -0.78
C ALA A 14 3.62 8.10 0.20
N TRP A 15 2.53 7.42 0.59
CA TRP A 15 1.58 7.93 1.59
C TRP A 15 2.17 8.08 2.99
N LEU A 16 3.20 7.30 3.36
CA LEU A 16 3.80 7.33 4.70
C LEU A 16 4.33 8.73 5.09
N PRO A 17 5.23 9.35 4.29
CA PRO A 17 5.67 10.72 4.56
C PRO A 17 4.63 11.78 4.16
N LEU A 18 3.71 11.49 3.22
CA LEU A 18 2.68 12.46 2.80
C LEU A 18 1.68 12.80 3.91
N ILE A 19 1.28 11.81 4.72
CA ILE A 19 0.32 12.01 5.81
C ILE A 19 1.03 12.42 7.10
N GLY A 20 2.35 12.23 7.19
CA GLY A 20 3.12 12.59 8.38
C GLY A 20 2.96 11.62 9.55
N ILE A 21 2.41 10.40 9.34
CA ILE A 21 2.22 9.40 10.41
C ILE A 21 3.57 8.98 11.03
N TYR A 22 4.62 8.94 10.20
CA TYR A 22 5.92 8.39 10.55
C TYR A 22 7.03 9.45 10.66
N TYR A 23 6.67 10.73 10.60
CA TYR A 23 7.60 11.85 10.78
C TYR A 23 7.11 12.79 11.88
N PRO A 24 7.96 13.14 12.86
CA PRO A 24 7.61 14.19 13.80
C PRO A 24 7.40 15.51 13.04
N THR A 25 6.20 16.08 13.16
CA THR A 25 5.76 17.32 12.52
C THR A 25 6.61 18.54 12.86
N THR A 26 7.52 18.42 13.83
CA THR A 26 8.42 19.49 14.26
C THR A 26 9.57 19.77 13.29
N ILE A 27 9.83 18.90 12.30
CA ILE A 27 10.92 19.09 11.34
C ILE A 27 10.35 19.13 9.91
N HIS A 28 9.68 20.23 9.56
CA HIS A 28 9.19 20.53 8.20
C HIS A 28 10.27 20.41 7.10
N TYR A 29 11.55 20.47 7.46
CA TYR A 29 12.69 20.33 6.55
C TYR A 29 13.19 18.89 6.35
N SER A 30 12.63 17.90 7.07
CA SER A 30 13.06 16.50 6.97
C SER A 30 12.15 15.61 6.12
N THR A 31 10.99 16.12 5.70
CA THR A 31 10.09 15.37 4.81
C THR A 31 10.80 15.13 3.49
N PRO A 32 11.07 13.86 3.11
CA PRO A 32 11.86 13.57 1.92
C PRO A 32 10.98 13.75 0.68
N TYR A 33 10.72 15.00 0.27
CA TYR A 33 9.89 15.31 -0.90
C TYR A 33 10.41 14.61 -2.16
N TRP A 34 11.73 14.51 -2.32
CA TRP A 34 12.35 13.76 -3.41
C TRP A 34 11.88 12.29 -3.42
N PHE A 35 11.78 11.64 -2.26
CA PHE A 35 11.33 10.25 -2.15
C PHE A 35 9.85 10.12 -2.47
N ILE A 36 9.02 11.07 -2.03
CA ILE A 36 7.59 11.13 -2.35
C ILE A 36 7.39 11.23 -3.86
N PHE A 37 7.96 12.27 -4.48
CA PHE A 37 7.76 12.52 -5.90
C PHE A 37 8.43 11.46 -6.77
N ALA A 38 9.58 10.92 -6.37
CA ALA A 38 10.21 9.80 -7.06
C ALA A 38 9.31 8.55 -7.01
N SER A 39 8.81 8.18 -5.83
CA SER A 39 7.94 7.01 -5.67
C SER A 39 6.65 7.13 -6.49
N LEU A 40 5.99 8.30 -6.45
CA LEU A 40 4.80 8.56 -7.25
C LEU A 40 5.10 8.53 -8.75
N SER A 41 6.15 9.23 -9.19
CA SER A 41 6.50 9.32 -10.62
C SER A 41 6.91 7.96 -11.19
N ILE A 42 7.75 7.22 -10.48
CA ILE A 42 8.18 5.88 -10.88
C ILE A 42 6.99 4.92 -10.89
N GLY A 43 6.10 4.98 -9.89
CA GLY A 43 4.87 4.18 -9.85
C GLY A 43 3.95 4.45 -11.06
N ILE A 44 3.77 5.72 -11.44
CA ILE A 44 2.99 6.10 -12.63
C ILE A 44 3.67 5.60 -13.91
N LEU A 45 4.99 5.79 -14.06
CA LEU A 45 5.76 5.31 -15.21
C LEU A 45 5.67 3.79 -15.38
N ILE A 46 5.76 3.05 -14.27
CA ILE A 46 5.57 1.60 -14.25
C ILE A 46 4.18 1.23 -14.77
N ASN A 47 3.12 1.91 -14.30
CA ASN A 47 1.76 1.64 -14.74
C ASN A 47 1.54 1.99 -16.22
N ILE A 48 2.14 3.08 -16.71
CA ILE A 48 2.15 3.44 -18.14
C ILE A 48 2.80 2.30 -18.94
N PHE A 49 3.98 1.86 -18.53
CA PHE A 49 4.71 0.79 -19.22
C PHE A 49 3.93 -0.54 -19.20
N ALA A 50 3.38 -0.93 -18.04
CA ALA A 50 2.54 -2.11 -17.90
C ALA A 50 1.28 -2.03 -18.79
N SER A 51 0.70 -0.84 -18.92
CA SER A 51 -0.49 -0.59 -19.74
C SER A 51 -0.25 -0.66 -21.24
N ARG A 52 1.01 -0.67 -21.72
CA ARG A 52 1.31 -0.87 -23.15
C ARG A 52 0.80 -2.18 -23.71
N LYS A 53 0.74 -3.21 -22.86
CA LYS A 53 0.22 -4.54 -23.22
C LYS A 53 -1.29 -4.61 -23.07
N ILE A 54 -1.91 -3.65 -22.40
CA ILE A 54 -3.34 -3.69 -22.05
C ILE A 54 -4.16 -3.02 -23.15
N THR A 55 -4.96 -3.83 -23.81
CA THR A 55 -5.94 -3.38 -24.78
C THR A 55 -7.21 -2.91 -24.07
N PHE A 56 -7.16 -1.73 -23.46
CA PHE A 56 -8.40 -1.08 -23.00
C PHE A 56 -9.30 -0.78 -24.20
N GLU A 57 -10.59 -1.09 -24.08
CA GLU A 57 -11.61 -0.60 -25.01
C GLU A 57 -11.62 0.94 -24.99
N ARG A 58 -12.11 1.53 -26.08
CA ARG A 58 -12.20 2.99 -26.19
C ARG A 58 -13.12 3.49 -25.07
N ILE A 59 -12.62 4.43 -24.27
CA ILE A 59 -13.39 5.06 -23.21
C ILE A 59 -14.61 5.75 -23.85
N ASP A 60 -15.81 5.38 -23.39
CA ASP A 60 -17.06 5.99 -23.83
C ASP A 60 -17.03 7.50 -23.51
N LYS A 61 -17.54 8.33 -24.42
CA LYS A 61 -17.60 9.79 -24.26
C LYS A 61 -18.35 10.19 -22.97
N LYS A 62 -19.23 9.34 -22.45
CA LYS A 62 -19.95 9.55 -21.19
C LYS A 62 -19.01 9.73 -20.00
N TYR A 63 -17.84 9.10 -20.01
CA TYR A 63 -16.88 9.22 -18.91
C TYR A 63 -16.24 10.62 -18.83
N TYR A 64 -16.34 11.44 -19.88
CA TYR A 64 -15.90 12.84 -19.80
C TYR A 64 -16.74 13.69 -18.85
N PHE A 65 -17.97 13.24 -18.51
CA PHE A 65 -18.78 13.91 -17.50
C PHE A 65 -18.09 13.89 -16.11
N PHE A 66 -17.20 12.92 -15.86
CA PHE A 66 -16.43 12.88 -14.61
C PHE A 66 -15.40 14.02 -14.48
N PHE A 67 -15.11 14.80 -15.53
CA PHE A 67 -14.25 15.97 -15.39
C PHE A 67 -14.79 16.97 -14.36
N ILE A 68 -16.10 17.18 -14.33
CA ILE A 68 -16.73 18.16 -13.42
C ILE A 68 -16.46 17.80 -11.94
N PRO A 69 -16.84 16.60 -11.45
CA PRO A 69 -16.56 16.23 -10.06
C PRO A 69 -15.07 16.10 -9.77
N ILE A 70 -14.24 15.70 -10.73
CA ILE A 70 -12.78 15.64 -10.54
C ILE A 70 -12.18 17.04 -10.36
N CYS A 71 -12.53 18.01 -11.21
CA CYS A 71 -12.08 19.40 -11.06
C CYS A 71 -12.53 19.99 -9.73
N PHE A 72 -13.79 19.74 -9.34
CA PHE A 72 -14.30 20.16 -8.04
C PHE A 72 -13.50 19.54 -6.88
N SER A 73 -13.22 18.23 -6.96
CA SER A 73 -12.39 17.52 -5.97
C SER A 73 -10.97 18.08 -5.88
N ILE A 74 -10.35 18.45 -7.00
CA ILE A 74 -9.01 19.10 -7.02
C ILE A 74 -9.03 20.43 -6.28
N TYR A 75 -10.10 21.21 -6.46
CA TYR A 75 -10.25 22.52 -5.84
C TYR A 75 -10.57 22.45 -4.34
N VAL A 76 -11.44 21.52 -3.94
CA VAL A 76 -11.93 21.41 -2.56
C VAL A 76 -10.97 20.66 -1.65
N LEU A 77 -10.35 19.58 -2.13
CA LEU A 77 -9.48 18.77 -1.29
C LEU A 77 -8.08 19.40 -1.21
N PRO A 78 -7.52 19.57 0.01
CA PRO A 78 -6.16 20.05 0.13
C PRO A 78 -5.17 18.97 -0.29
N PHE A 79 -3.96 19.40 -0.65
CA PHE A 79 -2.83 18.48 -0.79
C PHE A 79 -2.55 17.81 0.57
N PRO A 80 -2.28 16.49 0.63
CA PRO A 80 -2.07 15.55 -0.49
C PRO A 80 -3.31 14.80 -0.97
N TYR A 81 -4.49 15.04 -0.38
CA TYR A 81 -5.71 14.29 -0.66
C TYR A 81 -6.23 14.48 -2.09
N ASN A 82 -5.94 15.62 -2.73
CA ASN A 82 -6.28 15.87 -4.13
C ASN A 82 -5.38 15.17 -5.16
N LEU A 83 -4.26 14.56 -4.76
CA LEU A 83 -3.30 13.92 -5.69
C LEU A 83 -3.97 12.92 -6.63
N ALA A 84 -4.84 12.06 -6.09
CA ALA A 84 -5.57 11.09 -6.89
C ALA A 84 -6.42 11.75 -7.99
N SER A 85 -7.08 12.86 -7.65
CA SER A 85 -7.94 13.61 -8.58
C SER A 85 -7.12 14.28 -9.67
N ILE A 86 -5.95 14.84 -9.34
CA ILE A 86 -5.01 15.43 -10.32
C ILE A 86 -4.55 14.36 -11.31
N VAL A 87 -4.13 13.19 -10.81
CA VAL A 87 -3.64 12.08 -11.66
C VAL A 87 -4.75 11.54 -12.55
N LEU A 88 -5.98 11.39 -12.04
CA LEU A 88 -7.16 11.01 -12.83
C LEU A 88 -7.49 12.05 -13.90
N PHE A 89 -7.49 13.34 -13.55
CA PHE A 89 -7.73 14.44 -14.48
C PHE A 89 -6.76 14.39 -15.65
N LEU A 90 -5.46 14.27 -15.39
CA LEU A 90 -4.44 14.14 -16.42
C LEU A 90 -4.68 12.91 -17.30
N GLY A 91 -5.00 11.77 -16.71
CA GLY A 91 -5.30 10.55 -17.45
C GLY A 91 -6.48 10.69 -18.40
N LEU A 92 -7.56 11.33 -17.97
CA LEU A 92 -8.74 11.65 -18.79
C LEU A 92 -8.44 12.75 -19.83
N ALA A 93 -7.65 13.77 -19.51
CA ALA A 93 -7.28 14.81 -20.48
C ALA A 93 -6.48 14.21 -21.65
N ILE A 94 -5.57 13.27 -21.34
CA ILE A 94 -4.76 12.58 -22.35
C ILE A 94 -5.63 11.68 -23.25
N THR A 95 -6.82 11.23 -22.82
CA THR A 95 -7.68 10.39 -23.68
C THR A 95 -8.13 11.09 -24.94
N ILE A 96 -8.22 12.42 -24.92
CA ILE A 96 -8.58 13.25 -26.08
C ILE A 96 -7.59 13.02 -27.24
N PHE A 97 -6.33 12.72 -26.90
CA PHE A 97 -5.24 12.49 -27.85
C PHE A 97 -5.03 10.99 -28.19
N HIS A 98 -5.94 10.08 -27.80
CA HIS A 98 -5.83 8.65 -28.13
C HIS A 98 -5.67 8.37 -29.62
N ARG A 99 -6.24 9.23 -30.49
CA ARG A 99 -6.12 9.11 -31.95
C ARG A 99 -4.69 9.31 -32.49
N TRP A 100 -3.78 9.88 -31.68
CA TRP A 100 -2.41 10.19 -32.09
C TRP A 100 -1.40 9.06 -31.85
N GLY A 101 -1.86 7.90 -31.35
CA GLY A 101 -1.06 6.67 -31.36
C GLY A 101 -1.09 5.90 -30.05
N ARG A 102 -0.40 4.75 -30.08
CA ARG A 102 -0.39 3.79 -28.95
C ARG A 102 0.23 4.36 -27.68
N ILE A 103 1.16 5.32 -27.81
CA ILE A 103 1.83 5.96 -26.67
C ILE A 103 0.81 6.75 -25.84
N PHE A 104 -0.03 7.59 -26.46
CA PHE A 104 -1.06 8.35 -25.76
C PHE A 104 -2.10 7.45 -25.09
N LYS A 105 -2.44 6.32 -25.71
CA LYS A 105 -3.31 5.31 -25.10
C LYS A 105 -2.68 4.71 -23.83
N SER A 106 -1.42 4.31 -23.89
CA SER A 106 -0.66 3.77 -22.74
C SER A 106 -0.46 4.81 -21.63
N LEU A 107 -0.18 6.07 -21.99
CA LEU A 107 -0.08 7.18 -21.04
C LEU A 107 -1.39 7.36 -20.29
N SER A 108 -2.47 7.60 -21.02
CA SER A 108 -3.78 7.83 -20.45
C SER A 108 -4.25 6.68 -19.55
N THR A 109 -4.13 5.44 -20.01
CA THR A 109 -4.52 4.25 -19.23
C THR A 109 -3.66 4.08 -17.97
N GLY A 110 -2.35 4.32 -18.06
CA GLY A 110 -1.45 4.31 -16.92
C GLY A 110 -1.78 5.38 -15.89
N PHE A 111 -2.07 6.61 -16.32
CA PHE A 111 -2.52 7.69 -15.44
C PHE A 111 -3.87 7.39 -14.79
N ILE A 112 -4.87 6.96 -15.57
CA ILE A 112 -6.20 6.60 -15.02
C ILE A 112 -6.07 5.49 -13.98
N PHE A 113 -5.35 4.41 -14.30
CA PHE A 113 -5.16 3.29 -13.37
C PHE A 113 -4.42 3.71 -12.10
N SER A 114 -3.36 4.52 -12.22
CA SER A 114 -2.64 5.07 -11.07
C SER A 114 -3.54 5.96 -10.21
N GLY A 115 -4.34 6.82 -10.85
CA GLY A 115 -5.29 7.69 -10.18
C GLY A 115 -6.38 6.92 -9.43
N LEU A 116 -6.87 5.80 -9.98
CA LEU A 116 -7.82 4.92 -9.30
C LEU A 116 -7.21 4.24 -8.08
N ILE A 117 -5.98 3.75 -8.17
CA ILE A 117 -5.26 3.18 -7.01
C ILE A 117 -5.09 4.24 -5.93
N LEU A 118 -4.58 5.42 -6.30
CA LEU A 118 -4.40 6.52 -5.36
C LEU A 118 -5.72 6.97 -4.75
N ALA A 119 -6.81 7.04 -5.52
CA ALA A 119 -8.13 7.42 -5.01
C ALA A 119 -8.62 6.43 -3.95
N ALA A 120 -8.48 5.13 -4.21
CA ALA A 120 -8.87 4.08 -3.27
C ALA A 120 -8.01 4.12 -2.00
N GLN A 121 -6.70 4.40 -2.12
CA GLN A 121 -5.82 4.62 -0.97
C GLN A 121 -6.17 5.89 -0.19
N THR A 122 -6.51 6.99 -0.87
CA THR A 122 -6.98 8.22 -0.20
C THR A 122 -8.25 7.96 0.59
N MET A 123 -9.19 7.19 0.03
CA MET A 123 -10.46 6.88 0.69
C MET A 123 -10.29 6.13 2.00
N ILE A 124 -9.24 5.31 2.16
CA ILE A 124 -9.05 4.52 3.39
C ILE A 124 -8.49 5.35 4.56
N ILE A 125 -7.82 6.47 4.27
CA ILE A 125 -7.18 7.32 5.28
C ILE A 125 -8.15 7.71 6.42
N PRO A 126 -9.31 8.34 6.16
CA PRO A 126 -10.22 8.73 7.23
C PRO A 126 -10.73 7.53 8.05
N PHE A 127 -11.04 6.40 7.40
CA PHE A 127 -11.48 5.20 8.11
C PHE A 127 -10.40 4.65 9.02
N PHE A 128 -9.15 4.63 8.56
CA PHE A 128 -8.01 4.21 9.36
C PHE A 128 -7.90 5.05 10.64
N PHE A 129 -7.89 6.37 10.52
CA PHE A 129 -7.77 7.24 11.70
C PHE A 129 -8.98 7.17 12.63
N ILE A 130 -10.20 7.06 12.11
CA ILE A 130 -11.41 6.94 12.95
C ILE A 130 -11.41 5.63 13.75
N ILE A 131 -11.04 4.51 13.12
CA ILE A 131 -11.07 3.20 13.76
C ILE A 131 -9.88 3.03 14.72
N PHE A 132 -8.66 3.32 14.25
CA PHE A 132 -7.44 3.01 14.99
C PHE A 132 -7.05 4.06 16.02
N SER A 133 -7.67 5.25 16.02
CA SER A 133 -7.60 6.15 17.18
C SER A 133 -8.28 5.58 18.42
N ARG A 134 -9.31 4.73 18.24
CA ARG A 134 -10.04 4.09 19.35
C ARG A 134 -9.50 2.70 19.69
N TYR A 135 -9.09 1.96 18.66
CA TYR A 135 -8.61 0.59 18.79
C TYR A 135 -7.12 0.48 18.42
N HIS A 136 -6.26 1.34 18.97
CA HIS A 136 -4.84 1.38 18.60
C HIS A 136 -4.07 0.10 18.97
N ARG A 137 -4.45 -0.55 20.09
CA ARG A 137 -3.83 -1.78 20.58
C ARG A 137 -4.40 -3.00 19.86
N ALA A 138 -3.52 -3.97 19.59
CA ALA A 138 -3.84 -5.26 19.02
C ALA A 138 -3.55 -6.38 20.03
N ASP A 139 -4.12 -6.25 21.23
CA ASP A 139 -3.84 -7.11 22.39
C ASP A 139 -4.04 -8.61 22.12
N TRP A 140 -5.00 -8.95 21.26
CA TRP A 140 -5.28 -10.34 20.89
C TRP A 140 -4.14 -10.99 20.08
N LEU A 141 -3.27 -10.20 19.45
CA LEU A 141 -2.09 -10.71 18.75
C LEU A 141 -0.90 -10.91 19.68
N THR A 142 -0.85 -10.26 20.85
CA THR A 142 0.30 -10.34 21.76
C THR A 142 0.66 -11.78 22.16
N PRO A 143 -0.29 -12.68 22.51
CA PRO A 143 0.03 -14.09 22.80
C PRO A 143 0.64 -14.85 21.62
N VAL A 144 0.19 -14.54 20.39
CA VAL A 144 0.75 -15.13 19.17
C VAL A 144 2.20 -14.68 18.99
N ILE A 145 2.48 -13.38 19.19
CA ILE A 145 3.84 -12.82 19.11
C ILE A 145 4.75 -13.37 20.20
N LEU A 146 4.25 -13.57 21.43
CA LEU A 146 5.00 -14.24 22.51
C LEU A 146 5.39 -15.66 22.10
N THR A 147 4.44 -16.43 21.57
CA THR A 147 4.69 -17.82 21.18
C THR A 147 5.77 -17.89 20.10
N LEU A 148 5.69 -17.03 19.09
CA LEU A 148 6.69 -16.94 18.02
C LEU A 148 8.05 -16.46 18.55
N SER A 149 8.06 -15.46 19.44
CA SER A 149 9.29 -14.97 20.07
C SER A 149 10.01 -16.07 20.85
N LYS A 150 9.27 -16.84 21.66
CA LYS A 150 9.83 -17.99 22.40
C LYS A 150 10.32 -19.09 21.47
N ALA A 151 9.61 -19.37 20.38
CA ALA A 151 10.02 -20.39 19.40
C ALA A 151 11.36 -20.04 18.72
N ILE A 152 11.72 -18.76 18.67
CA ILE A 152 12.99 -18.27 18.11
C ILE A 152 14.08 -18.15 19.20
N GLY A 153 13.77 -18.55 20.43
CA GLY A 153 14.71 -18.57 21.56
C GLY A 153 14.78 -17.27 22.37
N LEU A 154 13.82 -16.35 22.19
CA LEU A 154 13.78 -15.13 23.01
C LEU A 154 13.17 -15.40 24.39
N GLU A 155 13.90 -15.02 25.44
CA GLU A 155 13.37 -14.92 26.80
C GLU A 155 12.31 -13.82 26.86
N SER A 156 11.04 -14.21 26.74
CA SER A 156 9.92 -13.28 26.65
C SER A 156 8.75 -13.69 27.55
N SER A 157 8.01 -12.69 28.04
CA SER A 157 6.84 -12.84 28.89
C SER A 157 5.78 -11.79 28.55
N ILE A 158 4.55 -11.99 28.99
CA ILE A 158 3.46 -11.02 28.85
C ILE A 158 2.99 -10.60 30.24
N ALA A 159 2.82 -9.31 30.46
CA ALA A 159 2.06 -8.76 31.59
C ALA A 159 1.22 -7.57 31.10
N ASN A 160 -0.04 -7.45 31.53
CA ASN A 160 -0.95 -6.36 31.12
C ASN A 160 -1.06 -6.14 29.59
N ASN A 161 -1.02 -7.22 28.81
CA ASN A 161 -0.99 -7.22 27.34
C ASN A 161 0.20 -6.45 26.73
N GLU A 162 1.29 -6.32 27.48
CA GLU A 162 2.58 -5.85 26.99
C GLU A 162 3.54 -7.03 26.89
N LEU A 163 4.33 -7.04 25.82
CA LEU A 163 5.35 -8.05 25.58
C LEU A 163 6.68 -7.58 26.18
N PHE A 164 7.16 -8.30 27.18
CA PHE A 164 8.47 -8.08 27.80
C PHE A 164 9.48 -9.03 27.19
N ILE A 165 10.58 -8.49 26.66
CA ILE A 165 11.67 -9.28 26.09
C ILE A 165 12.95 -8.94 26.83
N ARG A 166 13.59 -9.96 27.37
CA ARG A 166 14.87 -9.82 28.06
C ARG A 166 16.02 -9.94 27.06
N SER A 167 16.87 -8.93 27.05
CA SER A 167 18.21 -8.95 26.47
C SER A 167 19.24 -8.98 27.60
N ALA A 168 20.52 -9.21 27.28
CA ALA A 168 21.60 -9.51 28.22
C ALA A 168 21.61 -8.63 29.50
N GLU A 169 21.30 -7.33 29.36
CA GLU A 169 21.35 -6.36 30.46
C GLU A 169 20.03 -5.61 30.68
N LYS A 170 19.01 -5.80 29.83
CA LYS A 170 17.81 -4.95 29.81
C LYS A 170 16.55 -5.74 29.49
N VAL A 171 15.43 -5.30 30.05
CA VAL A 171 14.09 -5.77 29.67
C VAL A 171 13.41 -4.68 28.86
N TYR A 172 12.99 -5.03 27.64
CA TYR A 172 12.25 -4.14 26.76
C TYR A 172 10.76 -4.47 26.84
N SER A 173 9.92 -3.45 27.02
CA SER A 173 8.46 -3.58 26.90
C SER A 173 8.01 -3.10 25.52
N PHE A 174 7.20 -3.91 24.84
CA PHE A 174 6.55 -3.58 23.59
C PHE A 174 5.04 -3.75 23.72
N ILE A 175 4.32 -2.67 23.40
CA ILE A 175 2.88 -2.74 23.19
C ILE A 175 2.64 -3.22 21.76
N THR A 176 1.86 -4.27 21.57
CA THR A 176 1.45 -4.70 20.23
C THR A 176 0.39 -3.73 19.72
N SER A 177 0.75 -2.86 18.78
CA SER A 177 -0.17 -1.90 18.16
C SER A 177 -0.19 -2.00 16.65
N TRP A 178 -1.29 -1.57 16.03
CA TRP A 178 -1.46 -1.63 14.58
C TRP A 178 -0.42 -0.81 13.81
N ASP A 179 0.04 0.29 14.39
CA ASP A 179 1.04 1.16 13.78
C ASP A 179 2.43 0.50 13.77
N ILE A 180 2.80 -0.17 14.86
CA ILE A 180 4.06 -0.93 14.98
C ILE A 180 4.07 -2.12 14.00
N MET A 181 2.90 -2.74 13.81
CA MET A 181 2.73 -3.82 12.82
C MET A 181 2.71 -3.30 11.37
N ALA A 182 2.74 -1.98 11.17
CA ALA A 182 2.59 -1.30 9.88
C ALA A 182 1.30 -1.66 9.14
N LEU A 183 0.18 -1.69 9.86
CA LEU A 183 -1.13 -1.96 9.27
C LEU A 183 -1.48 -0.96 8.17
N TYR A 184 -1.18 0.33 8.36
CA TYR A 184 -1.54 1.38 7.41
C TYR A 184 -0.97 1.14 5.99
N PRO A 185 0.37 1.00 5.80
CA PRO A 185 0.89 0.69 4.46
C PRO A 185 0.41 -0.65 3.92
N LEU A 186 0.20 -1.66 4.76
CA LEU A 186 -0.34 -2.95 4.32
C LEU A 186 -1.78 -2.81 3.81
N LEU A 187 -2.59 -1.96 4.43
CA LEU A 187 -3.96 -1.65 4.01
C LEU A 187 -3.97 -0.87 2.68
N ASN A 188 -3.02 0.05 2.48
CA ASN A 188 -2.84 0.73 1.18
C ASN A 188 -2.44 -0.25 0.07
N ILE A 189 -1.55 -1.21 0.37
CA ILE A 189 -1.17 -2.29 -0.55
C ILE A 189 -2.38 -3.17 -0.86
N PHE A 190 -3.16 -3.53 0.17
CA PHE A 190 -4.37 -4.32 0.02
C PHE A 190 -5.35 -3.65 -0.95
N ILE A 191 -5.70 -2.40 -0.71
CA ILE A 191 -6.69 -1.66 -1.51
C ILE A 191 -6.19 -1.39 -2.93
N GLY A 192 -4.92 -0.99 -3.09
CA GLY A 192 -4.34 -0.87 -4.43
C GLY A 192 -4.32 -2.21 -5.18
N GLY A 193 -4.04 -3.30 -4.47
CA GLY A 193 -4.12 -4.67 -4.98
C GLY A 193 -5.54 -5.07 -5.38
N LEU A 194 -6.56 -4.69 -4.61
CA LEU A 194 -7.96 -4.93 -4.93
C LEU A 194 -8.35 -4.25 -6.25
N ILE A 195 -7.94 -2.99 -6.47
CA ILE A 195 -8.18 -2.27 -7.72
C ILE A 195 -7.48 -2.99 -8.88
N ALA A 196 -6.23 -3.41 -8.71
CA ALA A 196 -5.48 -4.16 -9.72
C ALA A 196 -6.15 -5.49 -10.08
N ILE A 197 -6.57 -6.27 -9.08
CA ILE A 197 -7.28 -7.55 -9.27
C ILE A 197 -8.64 -7.32 -9.94
N ALA A 198 -9.40 -6.33 -9.48
CA ALA A 198 -10.73 -6.04 -10.00
C ALA A 198 -10.69 -5.73 -11.51
N LEU A 199 -9.77 -4.86 -11.92
CA LEU A 199 -9.66 -4.35 -13.29
C LEU A 199 -8.90 -5.29 -14.24
N LEU A 200 -7.88 -6.02 -13.76
CA LEU A 200 -6.96 -6.76 -14.64
C LEU A 200 -7.18 -8.28 -14.64
N SER A 201 -7.90 -8.84 -13.67
CA SER A 201 -8.16 -10.30 -13.57
C SER A 201 -9.32 -10.76 -14.50
N GLY A 202 -9.54 -10.07 -15.63
CA GLY A 202 -10.85 -10.01 -16.30
C GLY A 202 -11.07 -10.77 -17.63
N ASN A 203 -10.05 -11.19 -18.37
CA ASN A 203 -10.25 -11.49 -19.81
C ASN A 203 -10.42 -12.96 -20.24
N SER A 204 -10.38 -13.96 -19.34
CA SER A 204 -10.58 -15.36 -19.74
C SER A 204 -11.98 -15.87 -19.38
N MET A 205 -12.86 -15.92 -20.38
CA MET A 205 -14.16 -16.60 -20.48
C MET A 205 -14.96 -16.89 -19.18
N ARG A 206 -15.55 -15.82 -18.64
CA ARG A 206 -16.97 -15.63 -18.21
C ARG A 206 -17.73 -16.53 -17.20
N LYS A 207 -17.18 -17.59 -16.58
CA LYS A 207 -17.81 -18.14 -15.34
C LYS A 207 -16.81 -18.47 -14.22
N THR A 208 -15.61 -18.89 -14.56
CA THR A 208 -14.54 -19.22 -13.60
C THR A 208 -13.87 -17.97 -12.98
N SER A 209 -14.11 -16.78 -13.55
CA SER A 209 -13.44 -15.53 -13.15
C SER A 209 -13.82 -15.03 -11.75
N LYS A 210 -15.09 -15.11 -11.32
CA LYS A 210 -15.49 -14.61 -10.00
C LYS A 210 -14.85 -15.41 -8.86
N GLN A 211 -14.86 -16.74 -8.97
CA GLN A 211 -14.25 -17.62 -7.98
C GLN A 211 -12.72 -17.44 -7.93
N GLN A 212 -12.09 -17.25 -9.10
CA GLN A 212 -10.65 -16.97 -9.17
C GLN A 212 -10.30 -15.61 -8.53
N LYS A 213 -11.08 -14.55 -8.79
CA LYS A 213 -10.89 -13.24 -8.12
C LYS A 213 -11.05 -13.36 -6.61
N GLY A 214 -12.10 -14.06 -6.14
CA GLY A 214 -12.31 -14.32 -4.71
C GLY A 214 -11.13 -15.06 -4.08
N LYS A 215 -10.61 -16.09 -4.75
CA LYS A 215 -9.40 -16.82 -4.32
C LYS A 215 -8.18 -15.91 -4.27
N GLN A 216 -7.96 -15.06 -5.28
CA GLN A 216 -6.85 -14.09 -5.29
C GLN A 216 -6.94 -13.08 -4.14
N ILE A 217 -8.14 -12.58 -3.85
CA ILE A 217 -8.39 -11.67 -2.72
C ILE A 217 -8.12 -12.38 -1.40
N LEU A 218 -8.61 -13.60 -1.22
CA LEU A 218 -8.34 -14.39 0.00
C LEU A 218 -6.85 -14.63 0.19
N ILE A 219 -6.14 -15.02 -0.88
CA ILE A 219 -4.69 -15.19 -0.86
C ILE A 219 -3.99 -13.88 -0.50
N LEU A 220 -4.42 -12.75 -1.06
CA LEU A 220 -3.87 -11.43 -0.73
C LEU A 220 -4.02 -11.12 0.77
N ILE A 221 -5.22 -11.35 1.32
CA ILE A 221 -5.51 -11.15 2.75
C ILE A 221 -4.59 -12.04 3.60
N MET A 222 -4.49 -13.33 3.27
CA MET A 222 -3.63 -14.26 4.01
C MET A 222 -2.16 -13.85 3.96
N ILE A 223 -1.62 -13.52 2.77
CA ILE A 223 -0.23 -13.08 2.62
C ILE A 223 0.01 -11.84 3.48
N LEU A 224 -0.83 -10.82 3.37
CA LEU A 224 -0.67 -9.58 4.14
C LEU A 224 -0.75 -9.83 5.65
N PHE A 225 -1.70 -10.65 6.11
CA PHE A 225 -1.89 -10.96 7.52
C PHE A 225 -0.69 -11.72 8.10
N PHE A 226 -0.26 -12.81 7.47
CA PHE A 226 0.91 -13.57 7.93
C PHE A 226 2.19 -12.75 7.83
N TYR A 227 2.34 -11.99 6.75
CA TYR A 227 3.50 -11.12 6.57
C TYR A 227 3.58 -10.05 7.66
N MET A 228 2.47 -9.45 8.04
CA MET A 228 2.41 -8.47 9.13
C MET A 228 2.98 -9.04 10.44
N ILE A 229 2.59 -10.26 10.79
CA ILE A 229 3.06 -10.97 11.99
C ILE A 229 4.56 -11.28 11.88
N ILE A 230 4.98 -11.91 10.78
CA ILE A 230 6.38 -12.29 10.55
C ILE A 230 7.29 -11.05 10.54
N ARG A 231 6.86 -9.99 9.87
CA ARG A 231 7.56 -8.69 9.83
C ARG A 231 7.73 -8.12 11.22
N TYR A 232 6.69 -8.14 12.05
CA TYR A 232 6.76 -7.60 13.40
C TYR A 232 7.77 -8.36 14.26
N VAL A 233 7.71 -9.70 14.26
CA VAL A 233 8.69 -10.56 14.96
C VAL A 233 10.10 -10.34 14.42
N GLY A 234 10.28 -10.26 13.10
CA GLY A 234 11.57 -9.99 12.47
C GLY A 234 12.16 -8.63 12.85
N MET A 235 11.33 -7.60 12.97
CA MET A 235 11.78 -6.28 13.44
C MET A 235 12.16 -6.29 14.92
N ILE A 236 11.39 -6.98 15.76
CA ILE A 236 11.77 -7.19 17.17
C ILE A 236 13.18 -7.79 17.19
N LEU A 237 13.38 -8.95 16.56
CA LEU A 237 14.66 -9.68 16.55
C LEU A 237 15.83 -8.82 16.08
N THR A 238 15.64 -8.07 14.99
CA THR A 238 16.69 -7.23 14.40
C THR A 238 17.07 -6.06 15.29
N PHE A 239 16.11 -5.52 16.05
CA PHE A 239 16.28 -4.27 16.80
C PHE A 239 16.17 -4.43 18.32
N LEU A 240 16.28 -5.65 18.85
CA LEU A 240 16.37 -5.92 20.30
C LEU A 240 17.50 -5.15 21.00
N ASN A 241 18.54 -4.76 20.26
CA ASN A 241 19.68 -4.02 20.81
C ASN A 241 19.51 -2.49 20.73
N ILE A 242 18.47 -1.99 20.05
CA ILE A 242 18.23 -0.56 19.91
C ILE A 242 17.21 -0.14 20.97
N THR A 243 17.66 0.72 21.88
CA THR A 243 16.88 1.17 23.05
C THR A 243 15.67 2.03 22.71
N GLN A 244 15.48 2.41 21.45
CA GLN A 244 14.44 3.32 21.03
C GLN A 244 13.37 2.60 20.21
N ALA A 245 12.17 2.49 20.77
CA ALA A 245 10.98 2.03 20.05
C ALA A 245 10.72 2.84 18.76
N LYS A 246 11.22 4.08 18.67
CA LYS A 246 11.15 4.95 17.49
C LYS A 246 11.55 4.27 16.17
N ILE A 247 12.32 3.18 16.22
CA ILE A 247 12.71 2.42 15.04
C ILE A 247 11.54 1.86 14.23
N PHE A 248 10.46 1.45 14.90
CA PHE A 248 9.24 0.96 14.25
C PHE A 248 8.53 2.03 13.41
N TRP A 249 8.84 3.30 13.66
CA TRP A 249 8.29 4.43 12.93
C TRP A 249 9.27 5.05 11.95
N LYS A 250 10.53 4.58 11.89
CA LYS A 250 11.48 5.09 10.90
C LYS A 250 11.03 4.71 9.50
N LEU A 251 11.02 5.68 8.58
CA LEU A 251 10.54 5.48 7.21
C LEU A 251 11.36 4.41 6.50
N ASP A 252 12.68 4.53 6.49
CA ASP A 252 13.61 3.60 5.85
C ASP A 252 13.38 2.14 6.29
N VAL A 253 13.29 1.90 7.61
CA VAL A 253 13.01 0.58 8.17
C VAL A 253 11.63 0.07 7.71
N ASN A 254 10.60 0.91 7.77
CA ASN A 254 9.27 0.55 7.30
C ASN A 254 9.26 0.19 5.81
N VAL A 255 9.89 0.97 4.95
CA VAL A 255 9.94 0.71 3.50
C VAL A 255 10.71 -0.58 3.22
N ILE A 256 11.92 -0.74 3.77
CA ILE A 256 12.77 -1.91 3.53
C ILE A 256 12.07 -3.18 3.99
N SER A 257 11.46 -3.14 5.17
CA SER A 257 10.71 -4.28 5.73
C SER A 257 9.43 -4.63 4.97
N LEU A 258 9.02 -3.88 3.95
CA LEU A 258 7.89 -4.20 3.08
C LEU A 258 8.31 -4.66 1.68
N ILE A 259 9.59 -4.52 1.30
CA ILE A 259 10.12 -4.94 -0.02
C ILE A 259 9.84 -6.42 -0.34
N PRO A 260 9.98 -7.39 0.60
CA PRO A 260 9.69 -8.79 0.30
C PRO A 260 8.28 -9.06 -0.26
N LEU A 261 7.28 -8.24 0.10
CA LEU A 261 5.91 -8.38 -0.44
C LEU A 261 5.84 -8.22 -1.96
N ILE A 262 6.70 -7.39 -2.55
CA ILE A 262 6.76 -7.16 -4.00
C ILE A 262 7.09 -8.45 -4.75
N PHE A 263 7.87 -9.34 -4.12
CA PHE A 263 8.27 -10.62 -4.70
C PHE A 263 7.27 -11.74 -4.38
N LEU A 264 6.56 -11.65 -3.24
CA LEU A 264 5.55 -12.64 -2.86
C LEU A 264 4.29 -12.54 -3.71
N PHE A 265 3.76 -11.33 -3.96
CA PHE A 265 2.49 -11.22 -4.70
C PHE A 265 2.51 -11.81 -6.11
N PRO A 266 3.54 -11.60 -6.95
CA PRO A 266 3.57 -12.18 -8.29
C PRO A 266 3.63 -13.70 -8.30
N ALA A 267 4.17 -14.31 -7.23
CA ALA A 267 4.23 -15.76 -7.10
C ALA A 267 2.83 -16.37 -6.90
N PHE A 268 1.97 -15.70 -6.14
CA PHE A 268 0.66 -16.23 -5.75
C PHE A 268 -0.53 -15.59 -6.49
N ILE A 269 -0.37 -14.37 -7.00
CA ILE A 269 -1.40 -13.59 -7.69
C ILE A 269 -0.88 -13.21 -9.07
N LYS A 270 -1.05 -14.15 -10.00
CA LYS A 270 -0.81 -13.92 -11.42
C LYS A 270 -2.00 -13.18 -12.01
N PHE A 271 -1.74 -12.04 -12.62
CA PHE A 271 -2.67 -11.48 -13.60
C PHE A 271 -2.54 -12.41 -14.83
N THR A 272 -3.60 -13.11 -15.22
CA THR A 272 -3.55 -14.01 -16.38
C THR A 272 -3.46 -13.21 -17.66
N ASP A 273 -2.73 -13.75 -18.64
CA ASP A 273 -2.24 -13.10 -19.84
C ASP A 273 -3.19 -12.04 -20.41
N ILE A 274 -2.71 -10.81 -20.32
CA ILE A 274 -3.18 -9.73 -21.16
C ILE A 274 -2.43 -9.95 -22.49
N ASN A 275 -3.01 -10.80 -23.34
CA ASN A 275 -2.57 -11.00 -24.73
C ASN A 275 -2.73 -9.69 -25.52
#